data_AF-A0A238JL73-F1
#
_entry.id   AF-A0A238JL73-F1
#
_cell.length_a   1.000
_cell.length_b   1.000
_cell.length_c   1.000
_cell.angle_alpha   90.00
_cell.angle_beta   90.00
_cell.angle_gamma   90.00
#
_symmetry.space_group_name_H-M   'P 1'
#
loop_
_entity.id
_entity.type
_entity.pdbx_description
1 polymer ?
#
loop_
_entity_poly.entity_id
_entity_poly.type
_entity_poly.pdbx_seq_one_letter_code
_entity_poly.pdbx_strand_id
1 'polypeptide(L)'
;MAILLDTDWGGPFYDAISFEYCSRKDAEPLERYKQECEQRLRELDFQRFKEKKHPFEMRWVEYPRWADHVPNRIRLTKGVALPDYVHDSGFGMLASETLKGLIEDVEPPGAGFSLFPIDVYLPDNSLYQEQYYVWDVFRKVDAIDPSSKGVKSVGGPVDGHHSWTYTAGGVKRTRETLAVKRDVIAGMAAWNDIRMSNGGCFIADALFNKMQFHALTGFSPRSEWSEV
;
A
#
# COMPACT_ATOMS: atom_id res chain seq x y z
N MET A 1 10.14 -11.93 8.80
CA MET A 1 9.35 -12.27 7.59
C MET A 1 8.76 -10.99 7.00
N ALA A 2 8.63 -10.90 5.67
CA ALA A 2 7.83 -9.86 5.02
C ALA A 2 6.44 -10.38 4.59
N ILE A 3 5.41 -9.55 4.70
CA ILE A 3 4.04 -9.87 4.32
C ILE A 3 3.60 -8.94 3.20
N LEU A 4 3.07 -9.47 2.11
CA LEU A 4 2.30 -8.66 1.17
C LEU A 4 0.86 -8.59 1.67
N LEU A 5 0.42 -7.40 2.07
CA LEU A 5 -0.89 -7.15 2.66
C LEU A 5 -1.98 -7.07 1.59
N ASP A 6 -3.17 -7.59 1.90
CA ASP A 6 -4.35 -7.56 1.04
C ASP A 6 -5.63 -7.58 1.90
N THR A 7 -6.78 -7.38 1.26
CA THR A 7 -8.10 -7.49 1.88
C THR A 7 -8.33 -8.90 2.40
N ASP A 8 -9.06 -9.03 3.51
CA ASP A 8 -9.63 -10.32 3.90
C ASP A 8 -10.85 -10.68 3.03
N TRP A 9 -10.61 -11.36 1.90
CA TRP A 9 -11.62 -11.73 0.89
C TRP A 9 -12.72 -12.68 1.40
N GLY A 10 -12.51 -13.33 2.55
CA GLY A 10 -13.52 -14.19 3.21
C GLY A 10 -14.09 -13.58 4.48
N GLY A 11 -13.65 -12.38 4.85
CA GLY A 11 -13.98 -11.72 6.10
C GLY A 11 -15.35 -11.07 6.10
N PRO A 12 -15.86 -10.68 7.27
CA PRO A 12 -17.18 -10.06 7.42
C PRO A 12 -17.30 -8.69 6.73
N PHE A 13 -16.18 -8.07 6.35
CA PHE A 13 -16.14 -6.76 5.69
C PHE A 13 -15.97 -6.84 4.17
N TYR A 14 -15.73 -8.03 3.61
CA TYR A 14 -15.54 -8.18 2.16
C TYR A 14 -16.83 -7.81 1.41
N ASP A 15 -16.70 -6.88 0.46
CA ASP A 15 -17.83 -6.24 -0.24
C ASP A 15 -18.87 -5.58 0.70
N ALA A 16 -18.67 -5.53 2.02
CA ALA A 16 -19.68 -5.02 2.96
C ALA A 16 -19.65 -3.49 3.10
N ILE A 17 -18.59 -2.84 2.62
CA ILE A 17 -18.34 -1.41 2.77
C ILE A 17 -18.07 -0.77 1.41
N SER A 18 -18.52 0.47 1.25
CA SER A 18 -18.19 1.31 0.10
C SER A 18 -18.24 2.77 0.51
N PHE A 19 -17.49 3.61 -0.19
CA PHE A 19 -17.32 5.01 0.17
C PHE A 19 -17.65 5.96 -0.98
N GLU A 20 -18.00 7.19 -0.63
CA GLU A 20 -18.09 8.33 -1.52
C GLU A 20 -17.52 9.58 -0.84
N TYR A 21 -17.27 10.64 -1.61
CA TYR A 21 -16.98 11.95 -1.05
C TYR A 21 -18.26 12.58 -0.46
N CYS A 22 -18.15 13.25 0.69
CA CYS A 22 -19.29 13.99 1.25
C CYS A 22 -19.74 15.15 0.36
N SER A 23 -18.82 15.73 -0.42
CA SER A 23 -19.10 16.80 -1.38
C SER A 23 -18.01 16.85 -2.47
N ARG A 24 -18.26 17.61 -3.54
CA ARG A 24 -17.25 17.88 -4.58
C ARG A 24 -15.98 18.53 -4.02
N LYS A 25 -16.12 19.42 -3.04
CA LYS A 25 -14.97 20.08 -2.41
C LYS A 25 -14.07 19.09 -1.66
N ASP A 26 -14.63 18.01 -1.15
CA ASP A 26 -13.83 16.97 -0.48
C ASP A 26 -13.07 16.11 -1.51
N ALA A 27 -13.49 16.08 -2.77
CA ALA A 27 -12.79 15.37 -3.86
C ALA A 27 -11.63 16.18 -4.46
N GLU A 28 -11.74 17.51 -4.48
CA GLU A 28 -10.76 18.43 -5.08
C GLU A 28 -9.30 18.18 -4.66
N PRO A 29 -8.97 17.93 -3.37
CA PRO A 29 -7.60 17.61 -2.93
C PRO A 29 -6.97 16.43 -3.69
N LEU A 30 -7.70 15.31 -3.77
CA LEU A 30 -7.19 14.10 -4.38
C LEU A 30 -7.15 14.20 -5.91
N GLU A 31 -8.14 14.89 -6.50
CA GLU A 31 -8.15 15.16 -7.95
C GLU A 31 -6.96 16.03 -8.36
N ARG A 32 -6.68 17.09 -7.61
CA ARG A 32 -5.50 17.94 -7.82
C ARG A 32 -4.21 17.13 -7.70
N TYR A 33 -4.07 16.32 -6.64
CA TYR A 33 -2.91 15.47 -6.46
C TYR A 33 -2.68 14.51 -7.64
N LYS A 34 -3.76 13.86 -8.13
CA LYS A 34 -3.68 12.97 -9.30
C LYS A 34 -3.19 13.72 -10.54
N GLN A 35 -3.71 14.92 -10.79
CA GLN A 35 -3.30 15.76 -11.92
C GLN A 35 -1.82 16.18 -11.81
N GLU A 36 -1.38 16.58 -10.62
CA GLU A 36 0.02 16.94 -10.34
C GLU A 36 0.96 15.74 -10.53
N CYS A 37 0.60 14.56 -10.03
CA CYS A 37 1.35 13.33 -10.25
C CYS A 37 1.45 12.99 -11.74
N GLU A 38 0.34 13.04 -12.47
CA GLU A 38 0.34 12.78 -13.91
C GLU A 38 1.21 13.77 -14.68
N GLN A 39 1.11 15.07 -14.37
CA GLN A 39 1.94 16.09 -15.00
C GLN A 39 3.43 15.83 -14.72
N ARG A 40 3.77 15.60 -13.44
CA ARG A 40 5.16 15.35 -13.03
C ARG A 40 5.71 14.07 -13.64
N LEU A 41 4.91 13.01 -13.75
CA LEU A 41 5.29 11.77 -14.44
C LEU A 41 5.60 12.04 -15.91
N ARG A 42 4.74 12.78 -16.62
CA ARG A 42 4.98 13.16 -18.02
C ARG A 42 6.26 13.99 -18.20
N GLU A 43 6.51 14.94 -17.31
CA GLU A 43 7.72 15.78 -17.35
C GLU A 43 8.99 14.95 -17.11
N LEU A 44 8.96 14.07 -16.11
CA LEU A 44 10.06 13.16 -15.81
C LEU A 44 10.30 12.14 -16.92
N ASP A 45 9.25 11.58 -17.53
CA ASP A 45 9.35 10.71 -18.69
C ASP A 45 10.07 11.41 -19.84
N PHE A 46 9.68 12.66 -20.13
CA PHE A 46 10.29 13.45 -21.18
C PHE A 46 11.76 13.79 -20.89
N GLN A 47 12.10 14.15 -19.65
CA GLN A 47 13.48 14.40 -19.24
C GLN A 47 14.33 13.13 -19.36
N ARG A 48 13.87 12.01 -18.82
CA ARG A 48 14.58 10.72 -18.88
C ARG A 48 14.76 10.22 -20.31
N PHE A 49 13.76 10.42 -21.17
CA PHE A 49 13.88 10.13 -22.59
C PHE A 49 15.03 10.92 -23.23
N LYS A 50 15.13 12.23 -22.94
CA LYS A 50 16.26 13.06 -23.41
C LYS A 50 17.61 12.58 -22.88
N GLU A 51 17.65 12.12 -21.65
CA GLU A 51 18.84 11.56 -21.00
C GLU A 51 19.14 10.11 -21.41
N LYS A 52 18.31 9.50 -22.27
CA LYS A 52 18.39 8.08 -22.66
C LYS A 52 18.39 7.11 -21.47
N LYS A 53 17.71 7.49 -20.38
CA LYS A 53 17.48 6.64 -19.21
C LYS A 53 16.44 5.58 -19.50
N HIS A 54 16.53 4.44 -18.82
CA HIS A 54 15.57 3.37 -19.02
C HIS A 54 14.21 3.74 -18.37
N PRO A 55 13.06 3.53 -19.04
CA PRO A 55 11.74 3.91 -18.48
C PRO A 55 11.44 3.25 -17.13
N PHE A 56 12.00 2.06 -16.88
CA PHE A 56 11.85 1.36 -15.61
C PHE A 56 12.34 2.17 -14.40
N GLU A 57 13.31 3.07 -14.60
CA GLU A 57 13.83 3.90 -13.53
C GLU A 57 12.76 4.85 -12.93
N MET A 58 11.66 5.10 -13.64
CA MET A 58 10.53 5.89 -13.13
C MET A 58 9.84 5.26 -11.92
N ARG A 59 9.92 3.93 -11.78
CA ARG A 59 9.30 3.22 -10.66
C ARG A 59 9.97 3.50 -9.31
N TRP A 60 11.19 4.05 -9.32
CA TRP A 60 11.90 4.46 -8.11
C TRP A 60 11.45 5.81 -7.57
N VAL A 61 10.67 6.58 -8.33
CA VAL A 61 10.26 7.91 -7.89
C VAL A 61 9.19 7.76 -6.80
N GLU A 62 9.52 8.25 -5.62
CA GLU A 62 8.58 8.35 -4.51
C GLU A 62 7.69 9.58 -4.68
N TYR A 63 6.38 9.40 -4.49
CA TYR A 63 5.38 10.45 -4.52
C TYR A 63 4.65 10.47 -3.18
N PRO A 64 5.27 11.04 -2.13
CA PRO A 64 4.59 11.21 -0.87
C PRO A 64 3.41 12.16 -1.03
N ARG A 65 2.27 11.83 -0.42
CA ARG A 65 1.17 12.77 -0.27
C ARG A 65 1.49 13.82 0.80
N TRP A 66 0.76 14.93 0.73
CA TRP A 66 0.66 15.92 1.80
C TRP A 66 -0.79 16.03 2.27
N ALA A 67 -1.02 16.72 3.39
CA ALA A 67 -2.34 16.80 3.99
C ALA A 67 -3.40 17.38 3.02
N ASP A 68 -3.01 18.30 2.15
CA ASP A 68 -3.88 18.92 1.14
C ASP A 68 -4.06 18.08 -0.13
N HIS A 69 -3.53 16.86 -0.17
CA HIS A 69 -3.76 15.86 -1.22
C HIS A 69 -4.82 14.82 -0.84
N VAL A 70 -5.31 14.88 0.40
CA VAL A 70 -6.20 13.87 0.98
C VAL A 70 -7.57 14.49 1.20
N PRO A 71 -8.67 13.76 0.91
CA PRO A 71 -10.00 14.22 1.28
C PRO A 71 -10.10 14.39 2.79
N ASN A 72 -10.71 15.49 3.24
CA ASN A 72 -10.94 15.71 4.67
C ASN A 72 -12.10 14.84 5.21
N ARG A 73 -13.08 14.53 4.34
CA ARG A 73 -14.32 13.86 4.73
C ARG A 73 -14.80 12.90 3.66
N ILE A 74 -15.16 11.70 4.07
CA ILE A 74 -15.78 10.67 3.24
C ILE A 74 -17.02 10.12 3.92
N ARG A 75 -17.92 9.51 3.14
CA ARG A 75 -19.14 8.88 3.65
C ARG A 75 -19.19 7.41 3.26
N LEU A 76 -19.61 6.56 4.19
CA LEU A 76 -20.04 5.20 3.91
C LEU A 76 -21.37 5.21 3.14
N THR A 77 -21.39 4.53 2.00
CA THR A 77 -22.61 4.28 1.22
C THR A 77 -23.18 2.89 1.45
N LYS A 78 -22.38 1.99 2.03
CA LYS A 78 -22.74 0.61 2.41
C LYS A 78 -22.07 0.27 3.73
N GLY A 79 -22.76 -0.50 4.58
CA GLY A 79 -22.26 -0.91 5.89
C GLY A 79 -22.44 0.14 6.98
N VAL A 80 -22.25 -0.29 8.23
CA VAL A 80 -22.33 0.56 9.44
C VAL A 80 -21.12 0.38 10.36
N ALA A 81 -20.16 -0.44 9.95
CA ALA A 81 -18.94 -0.75 10.68
C ALA A 81 -17.78 -0.81 9.70
N LEU A 82 -16.61 -0.42 10.16
CA LEU A 82 -15.35 -0.43 9.43
C LEU A 82 -14.37 -1.41 10.07
N PRO A 83 -13.56 -2.12 9.26
CA PRO A 83 -12.41 -2.84 9.77
C PRO A 83 -11.22 -1.92 10.04
N ASP A 84 -10.26 -2.40 10.82
CA ASP A 84 -9.02 -1.68 11.11
C ASP A 84 -8.18 -1.33 9.87
N TYR A 85 -8.26 -2.17 8.85
CA TYR A 85 -7.58 -1.97 7.57
C TYR A 85 -8.57 -2.04 6.40
N VAL A 86 -8.55 -1.03 5.55
CA VAL A 86 -9.25 -1.02 4.26
C VAL A 86 -8.22 -0.90 3.14
N HIS A 87 -8.11 -1.93 2.30
CA HIS A 87 -7.10 -1.98 1.24
C HIS A 87 -7.28 -0.90 0.17
N ASP A 88 -8.51 -0.71 -0.31
CA ASP A 88 -8.81 0.31 -1.32
C ASP A 88 -10.16 0.96 -1.05
N SER A 89 -10.11 2.21 -0.60
CA SER A 89 -11.30 3.05 -0.40
C SER A 89 -11.67 3.88 -1.62
N GLY A 90 -10.90 3.80 -2.71
CA GLY A 90 -10.93 4.76 -3.83
C GLY A 90 -10.14 6.05 -3.54
N PHE A 91 -9.77 6.29 -2.28
CA PHE A 91 -8.95 7.41 -1.84
C PHE A 91 -7.55 6.98 -1.39
N GLY A 92 -7.32 5.68 -1.20
CA GLY A 92 -6.11 5.08 -0.66
C GLY A 92 -6.43 3.96 0.33
N MET A 93 -5.39 3.43 0.98
CA MET A 93 -5.57 2.52 2.12
C MET A 93 -6.08 3.32 3.32
N LEU A 94 -6.98 2.75 4.11
CA LEU A 94 -7.39 3.33 5.39
C LEU A 94 -6.86 2.49 6.55
N ALA A 95 -6.49 3.17 7.63
CA ALA A 95 -6.07 2.59 8.89
C ALA A 95 -6.91 3.17 10.03
N SER A 96 -7.37 2.33 10.95
CA SER A 96 -7.92 2.77 12.24
C SER A 96 -6.87 3.47 13.10
N GLU A 97 -7.30 4.18 14.14
CA GLU A 97 -6.41 4.74 15.16
C GLU A 97 -5.49 3.65 15.75
N THR A 98 -6.05 2.48 16.03
CA THR A 98 -5.29 1.36 16.58
C THR A 98 -4.22 0.90 15.61
N LEU A 99 -4.55 0.68 14.33
CA LEU A 99 -3.56 0.29 13.32
C LEU A 99 -2.49 1.37 13.14
N LYS A 100 -2.87 2.66 13.11
CA LYS A 100 -1.91 3.78 13.07
C LYS A 100 -0.89 3.66 14.20
N GLY A 101 -1.33 3.47 15.45
CA GLY A 101 -0.43 3.35 16.60
C GLY A 101 0.56 2.19 16.43
N LEU A 102 0.10 1.04 15.94
CA LEU A 102 0.97 -0.12 15.70
C LEU A 102 1.99 0.11 14.59
N ILE A 103 1.64 0.87 13.55
CA ILE A 103 2.57 1.24 12.47
C ILE A 103 3.65 2.17 13.04
N GLU A 104 3.26 3.22 13.74
CA GLU A 104 4.16 4.24 14.30
C GLU A 104 5.10 3.68 15.38
N ASP A 105 4.66 2.65 16.11
CA ASP A 105 5.48 1.87 17.04
C ASP A 105 6.66 1.15 16.37
N VAL A 106 6.49 0.74 15.11
CA VAL A 106 7.52 0.01 14.35
C VAL A 106 8.47 0.98 13.66
N GLU A 107 7.91 2.04 13.05
CA GLU A 107 8.67 3.05 12.33
C GLU A 107 7.95 4.41 12.43
N PRO A 108 8.64 5.51 12.75
CA PRO A 108 8.01 6.82 12.79
C PRO A 108 7.53 7.29 11.39
N PRO A 109 6.44 8.08 11.32
CA PRO A 109 5.93 8.60 10.06
C PRO A 109 6.95 9.53 9.37
N GLY A 110 6.88 9.60 8.04
CA GLY A 110 7.75 10.45 7.21
C GLY A 110 9.01 9.75 6.67
N ALA A 111 9.38 8.58 7.20
CA ALA A 111 10.53 7.82 6.68
C ALA A 111 10.19 7.02 5.40
N GLY A 112 8.93 6.66 5.21
CA GLY A 112 8.48 5.86 4.06
C GLY A 112 6.97 5.72 3.90
N PHE A 113 6.23 6.25 4.87
CA PHE A 113 4.79 6.36 4.83
C PHE A 113 4.33 7.64 5.51
N SER A 114 3.10 8.05 5.23
CA SER A 114 2.38 9.11 5.91
C SER A 114 0.99 8.64 6.29
N LEU A 115 0.44 9.18 7.38
CA LEU A 115 -0.92 8.93 7.85
C LEU A 115 -1.64 10.27 7.99
N PHE A 116 -2.76 10.41 7.30
CA PHE A 116 -3.54 11.66 7.28
C PHE A 116 -4.92 11.42 7.87
N PRO A 117 -5.32 12.16 8.92
CA PRO A 117 -6.64 11.99 9.52
C PRO A 117 -7.73 12.30 8.49
N ILE A 118 -8.81 11.52 8.54
CA ILE A 118 -9.99 11.70 7.69
C ILE A 118 -11.26 11.43 8.49
N ASP A 119 -12.23 12.31 8.37
CA ASP A 119 -13.54 12.11 8.99
C ASP A 119 -14.36 11.14 8.13
N VAL A 120 -14.89 10.09 8.75
CA VAL A 120 -15.79 9.14 8.10
C VAL A 120 -17.20 9.37 8.60
N TYR A 121 -18.14 9.60 7.69
CA TYR A 121 -19.56 9.75 8.00
C TYR A 121 -20.30 8.44 7.69
N LEU A 122 -21.24 8.08 8.56
CA LEU A 122 -22.18 6.98 8.33
C LEU A 122 -23.24 7.37 7.27
N PRO A 123 -23.99 6.38 6.74
CA PRO A 123 -25.06 6.66 5.77
C PRO A 123 -26.13 7.65 6.27
N ASP A 124 -26.33 7.73 7.58
CA ASP A 124 -27.27 8.67 8.23
C ASP A 124 -26.69 10.08 8.47
N ASN A 125 -25.46 10.35 8.00
CA ASN A 125 -24.68 11.57 8.21
C ASN A 125 -24.18 11.81 9.63
N SER A 126 -24.29 10.83 10.54
CA SER A 126 -23.55 10.89 11.79
C SER A 126 -22.06 10.65 11.56
N LEU A 127 -21.20 11.21 12.42
CA LEU A 127 -19.77 10.96 12.37
C LEU A 127 -19.49 9.56 12.93
N TYR A 128 -18.66 8.78 12.24
CA TYR A 128 -18.17 7.50 12.73
C TYR A 128 -17.36 7.72 14.00
N GLN A 129 -17.58 6.90 15.03
CA GLN A 129 -17.05 7.18 16.37
C GLN A 129 -15.53 7.09 16.46
N GLU A 130 -14.91 6.27 15.62
CA GLU A 130 -13.46 6.07 15.58
C GLU A 130 -12.81 6.91 14.48
N GLN A 131 -11.65 7.48 14.78
CA GLN A 131 -10.84 8.22 13.80
C GLN A 131 -10.16 7.25 12.83
N TYR A 132 -10.25 7.56 11.54
CA TYR A 132 -9.52 6.86 10.50
C TYR A 132 -8.44 7.74 9.88
N TYR A 133 -7.49 7.08 9.24
CA TYR A 133 -6.35 7.69 8.57
C TYR A 133 -6.19 7.14 7.17
N VAL A 134 -5.96 8.02 6.20
CA VAL A 134 -5.45 7.61 4.89
C VAL A 134 -3.97 7.24 5.06
N TRP A 135 -3.65 5.98 4.83
CA TRP A 135 -2.31 5.43 4.92
C TRP A 135 -1.64 5.46 3.54
N ASP A 136 -0.70 6.37 3.37
CA ASP A 136 0.08 6.55 2.15
C ASP A 136 1.46 5.93 2.32
N VAL A 137 1.66 4.72 1.80
CA VAL A 137 2.98 4.08 1.73
C VAL A 137 3.62 4.50 0.41
N PHE A 138 4.46 5.53 0.45
CA PHE A 138 5.12 6.08 -0.74
C PHE A 138 6.48 5.45 -1.02
N ARG A 139 7.11 4.84 0.00
CA ARG A 139 8.45 4.24 -0.11
C ARG A 139 8.54 3.23 -1.25
N LYS A 140 9.63 3.30 -2.01
CA LYS A 140 9.96 2.41 -3.12
C LYS A 140 11.25 1.65 -2.84
N VAL A 141 11.16 0.32 -2.84
CA VAL A 141 12.29 -0.57 -2.51
C VAL A 141 12.44 -1.64 -3.59
N ASP A 142 13.66 -2.14 -3.75
CA ASP A 142 13.97 -3.33 -4.54
C ASP A 142 14.48 -4.44 -3.61
N ALA A 143 13.55 -5.13 -2.96
CA ALA A 143 13.86 -6.09 -1.90
C ALA A 143 13.75 -7.54 -2.37
N ILE A 144 12.99 -7.85 -3.43
CA ILE A 144 12.78 -9.23 -3.87
C ILE A 144 14.11 -9.92 -4.21
N ASP A 145 14.34 -11.09 -3.60
CA ASP A 145 15.51 -11.91 -3.89
C ASP A 145 15.34 -12.60 -5.26
N PRO A 146 16.28 -12.44 -6.21
CA PRO A 146 16.17 -13.03 -7.54
C PRO A 146 16.24 -14.57 -7.57
N SER A 147 16.70 -15.21 -6.49
CA SER A 147 16.72 -16.67 -6.33
C SER A 147 15.36 -17.25 -5.87
N SER A 148 14.41 -16.38 -5.52
CA SER A 148 13.05 -16.73 -5.11
C SER A 148 12.32 -17.51 -6.22
N LYS A 149 12.00 -18.78 -5.95
CA LYS A 149 11.35 -19.69 -6.93
C LYS A 149 9.89 -19.34 -7.22
N GLY A 150 9.25 -18.64 -6.29
CA GLY A 150 7.85 -18.22 -6.35
C GLY A 150 7.60 -17.01 -7.24
N VAL A 151 8.66 -16.37 -7.74
CA VAL A 151 8.58 -15.30 -8.73
C VAL A 151 9.36 -15.64 -10.00
N LYS A 152 8.98 -14.96 -11.08
CA LYS A 152 9.70 -14.98 -12.35
C LYS A 152 9.68 -13.59 -12.97
N SER A 153 10.67 -13.30 -13.80
CA SER A 153 10.72 -12.04 -14.54
C SER A 153 9.60 -11.98 -15.58
N VAL A 154 9.05 -10.77 -15.76
CA VAL A 154 8.09 -10.46 -16.81
C VAL A 154 8.87 -10.07 -18.07
N GLY A 155 8.79 -10.88 -19.11
CA GLY A 155 9.16 -10.48 -20.47
C GLY A 155 10.65 -10.28 -20.76
N GLY A 156 11.57 -10.77 -19.93
CA GLY A 156 13.00 -10.60 -20.19
C GLY A 156 13.92 -11.18 -19.11
N PRO A 157 15.25 -11.03 -19.27
CA PRO A 157 16.22 -11.46 -18.26
C PRO A 157 16.14 -10.63 -16.98
N VAL A 158 16.73 -11.14 -15.90
CA VAL A 158 16.89 -10.41 -14.63
C VAL A 158 18.09 -9.47 -14.77
N ASP A 159 17.83 -8.24 -15.19
CA ASP A 159 18.86 -7.24 -15.56
C ASP A 159 18.80 -5.93 -14.75
N GLY A 160 18.02 -5.93 -13.67
CA GLY A 160 17.71 -4.73 -12.86
C GLY A 160 16.58 -3.85 -13.41
N HIS A 161 16.16 -4.04 -14.66
CA HIS A 161 15.08 -3.31 -15.34
C HIS A 161 13.87 -4.20 -15.69
N HIS A 162 13.61 -5.20 -14.85
CA HIS A 162 12.54 -6.18 -15.01
C HIS A 162 11.47 -6.02 -13.93
N SER A 163 10.26 -6.49 -14.23
CA SER A 163 9.25 -6.73 -13.19
C SER A 163 9.25 -8.19 -12.77
N TRP A 164 8.94 -8.45 -11.50
CA TRP A 164 8.58 -9.75 -10.96
C TRP A 164 7.07 -9.98 -11.09
N THR A 165 6.71 -11.21 -11.40
CA THR A 165 5.33 -11.70 -11.24
C THR A 165 5.37 -13.08 -10.58
N TYR A 166 4.25 -13.52 -10.03
CA TYR A 166 4.17 -14.85 -9.44
C TYR A 166 4.38 -15.93 -10.50
N THR A 167 5.15 -16.96 -10.14
CA THR A 167 5.28 -18.16 -10.95
C THR A 167 3.93 -18.87 -11.02
N ALA A 168 3.42 -19.11 -12.24
CA ALA A 168 2.19 -19.87 -12.47
C ALA A 168 2.43 -21.38 -12.25
N GLY A 169 1.36 -22.19 -12.26
CA GLY A 169 1.49 -23.65 -12.22
C GLY A 169 1.56 -24.25 -10.82
N GLY A 170 0.88 -23.65 -9.83
CA GLY A 170 0.69 -24.26 -8.51
C GLY A 170 1.82 -24.04 -7.50
N VAL A 171 2.82 -23.21 -7.82
CA VAL A 171 3.79 -22.77 -6.82
C VAL A 171 3.07 -21.99 -5.74
N LYS A 172 3.11 -22.50 -4.50
CA LYS A 172 2.49 -21.84 -3.36
C LYS A 172 3.22 -20.54 -3.06
N ARG A 173 2.48 -19.53 -2.58
CA ARG A 173 3.00 -18.20 -2.22
C ARG A 173 3.37 -18.18 -0.72
N THR A 174 4.43 -18.89 -0.37
CA THR A 174 4.84 -19.11 1.02
C THR A 174 6.31 -18.76 1.21
N ARG A 175 6.75 -18.72 2.48
CA ARG A 175 8.12 -18.30 2.85
C ARG A 175 9.20 -19.20 2.24
N GLU A 176 8.87 -20.45 1.91
CA GLU A 176 9.80 -21.41 1.30
C GLU A 176 10.06 -21.13 -0.18
N THR A 177 9.16 -20.43 -0.85
CA THR A 177 9.25 -20.13 -2.28
C THR A 177 9.45 -18.64 -2.56
N LEU A 178 9.12 -17.79 -1.60
CA LEU A 178 9.18 -16.33 -1.70
C LEU A 178 10.18 -15.77 -0.71
N ALA A 179 11.09 -14.93 -1.19
CA ALA A 179 12.16 -14.32 -0.39
C ALA A 179 12.40 -12.85 -0.74
N VAL A 180 12.71 -12.05 0.28
CA VAL A 180 13.19 -10.68 0.19
C VAL A 180 14.52 -10.55 0.94
N LYS A 181 15.35 -9.59 0.55
CA LYS A 181 16.66 -9.30 1.15
C LYS A 181 16.49 -8.55 2.47
N ARG A 182 16.93 -9.15 3.57
CA ARG A 182 16.73 -8.61 4.93
C ARG A 182 17.42 -7.26 5.13
N ASP A 183 18.65 -7.14 4.65
CA ASP A 183 19.47 -5.94 4.77
C ASP A 183 18.83 -4.72 4.09
N VAL A 184 18.03 -4.95 3.05
CA VAL A 184 17.32 -3.90 2.31
C VAL A 184 16.10 -3.37 3.04
N ILE A 185 15.39 -4.22 3.81
CA ILE A 185 14.11 -3.86 4.46
C ILE A 185 14.20 -3.66 5.97
N ALA A 186 15.40 -3.77 6.55
CA ALA A 186 15.59 -3.69 7.99
C ALA A 186 15.05 -2.37 8.57
N GLY A 187 14.23 -2.48 9.61
CA GLY A 187 13.66 -1.34 10.34
C GLY A 187 12.47 -0.65 9.66
N MET A 188 12.00 -1.16 8.51
CA MET A 188 10.83 -0.60 7.82
C MET A 188 9.54 -1.19 8.37
N ALA A 189 8.51 -0.37 8.60
CA ALA A 189 7.16 -0.87 8.91
C ALA A 189 6.45 -1.34 7.64
N ALA A 190 6.57 -0.57 6.55
CA ALA A 190 5.94 -0.84 5.27
C ALA A 190 6.71 -0.28 4.06
N TRP A 191 6.50 -0.87 2.88
CA TRP A 191 7.08 -0.41 1.62
C TRP A 191 6.30 -0.93 0.40
N ASN A 192 6.59 -0.39 -0.79
CA ASN A 192 6.23 -1.03 -2.05
C ASN A 192 7.48 -1.53 -2.76
N ASP A 193 7.45 -2.78 -3.21
CA ASP A 193 8.51 -3.28 -4.09
C ASP A 193 8.30 -2.80 -5.53
N ILE A 194 9.27 -2.09 -6.09
CA ILE A 194 9.18 -1.48 -7.42
C ILE A 194 9.10 -2.50 -8.56
N ARG A 195 9.61 -3.71 -8.32
CA ARG A 195 9.68 -4.75 -9.33
C ARG A 195 8.42 -5.60 -9.30
N MET A 196 7.67 -5.64 -8.21
CA MET A 196 6.44 -6.42 -8.16
C MET A 196 5.36 -5.85 -9.08
N SER A 197 5.00 -6.59 -10.14
CA SER A 197 4.11 -6.10 -11.22
C SER A 197 2.69 -5.78 -10.75
N ASN A 198 2.21 -6.50 -9.73
CA ASN A 198 0.81 -6.46 -9.32
C ASN A 198 0.55 -5.47 -8.18
N GLY A 199 1.55 -4.64 -7.84
CA GLY A 199 1.48 -3.70 -6.74
C GLY A 199 1.19 -4.38 -5.39
N GLY A 200 1.19 -3.56 -4.35
CA GLY A 200 0.80 -3.96 -3.01
C GLY A 200 1.76 -3.46 -1.95
N CYS A 201 1.19 -3.24 -0.77
CA CYS A 201 1.91 -2.82 0.41
C CYS A 201 2.54 -4.05 1.06
N PHE A 202 3.87 -4.08 1.13
CA PHE A 202 4.57 -4.99 2.01
C PHE A 202 4.62 -4.40 3.41
N ILE A 203 4.48 -5.25 4.42
CA ILE A 203 4.69 -4.90 5.83
C ILE A 203 5.70 -5.85 6.48
N ALA A 204 6.40 -5.35 7.49
CA ALA A 204 7.33 -6.16 8.27
C ALA A 204 6.62 -7.13 9.24
N ASP A 205 7.33 -8.20 9.60
CA ASP A 205 6.90 -9.21 10.58
C ASP A 205 6.45 -8.58 11.90
N ALA A 206 7.21 -7.58 12.36
CA ALA A 206 6.94 -6.90 13.63
C ALA A 206 5.56 -6.25 13.62
N LEU A 207 5.19 -5.59 12.51
CA LEU A 207 3.87 -4.98 12.36
C LEU A 207 2.79 -6.07 12.24
N PHE A 208 2.98 -7.06 11.38
CA PHE A 208 1.99 -8.13 11.19
C PHE A 208 1.68 -8.89 12.49
N ASN A 209 2.71 -9.25 13.28
CA ASN A 209 2.53 -9.92 14.57
C ASN A 209 1.78 -9.04 15.57
N LYS A 210 2.04 -7.72 15.61
CA LYS A 210 1.25 -6.77 16.41
C LYS A 210 -0.20 -6.74 15.95
N MET A 211 -0.47 -6.65 14.65
CA MET A 211 -1.83 -6.67 14.09
C MET A 211 -2.59 -7.94 14.48
N GLN A 212 -1.93 -9.11 14.41
CA GLN A 212 -2.52 -10.38 14.83
C GLN A 212 -2.75 -10.45 16.34
N PHE A 213 -1.78 -10.00 17.15
CA PHE A 213 -1.90 -9.98 18.61
C PHE A 213 -3.04 -9.10 19.10
N HIS A 214 -3.25 -7.94 18.46
CA HIS A 214 -4.36 -7.03 18.73
C HIS A 214 -5.67 -7.45 18.06
N ALA A 215 -5.69 -8.58 17.35
CA ALA A 215 -6.85 -9.10 16.63
C ALA A 215 -7.49 -8.07 15.68
N LEU A 216 -6.66 -7.28 14.98
CA LEU A 216 -7.14 -6.30 14.02
C LEU A 216 -7.90 -6.99 12.87
N THR A 217 -8.75 -6.24 12.18
CA THR A 217 -9.69 -6.75 11.18
C THR A 217 -9.46 -6.16 9.78
N GLY A 218 -10.03 -6.81 8.75
CA GLY A 218 -10.04 -6.33 7.36
C GLY A 218 -8.80 -6.64 6.52
N PHE A 219 -7.81 -7.31 7.10
CA PHE A 219 -6.58 -7.66 6.39
C PHE A 219 -6.36 -9.17 6.32
N SER A 220 -5.67 -9.61 5.27
CA SER A 220 -5.12 -10.96 5.16
C SER A 220 -3.73 -10.93 4.52
N PRO A 221 -2.86 -11.92 4.82
CA PRO A 221 -1.62 -12.06 4.08
C PRO A 221 -1.90 -12.62 2.68
N ARG A 222 -1.70 -11.81 1.64
CA ARG A 222 -1.74 -12.29 0.24
C ARG A 222 -0.66 -13.33 -0.04
N SER A 223 0.48 -13.15 0.62
CA SER A 223 1.64 -14.01 0.55
C SER A 223 2.61 -13.67 1.68
N GLU A 224 3.31 -14.69 2.15
CA GLU A 224 4.35 -14.57 3.18
C GLU A 224 5.73 -14.83 2.56
N TRP A 225 6.71 -14.02 2.91
CA TRP A 225 8.04 -14.01 2.31
C TRP A 225 9.11 -14.20 3.39
N SER A 226 10.05 -15.10 3.15
CA SER A 226 11.25 -15.20 3.98
C SER A 226 12.14 -13.97 3.83
N GLU A 227 12.92 -13.69 4.86
CA GLU A 227 13.94 -12.65 4.84
C GLU A 227 15.30 -13.31 4.85
N VAL A 228 16.03 -13.18 3.75
CA VAL A 228 17.32 -13.82 3.50
C VAL A 228 18.47 -12.82 3.49
#